data_AF-A0A7J0C2R7-F1
#
_entry.id   AF-A0A7J0C2R7-F1
#
_cell.length_a   1.000
_cell.length_b   1.000
_cell.length_c   1.000
_cell.angle_alpha   90.00
_cell.angle_beta   90.00
_cell.angle_gamma   90.00
#
_symmetry.space_group_name_H-M   'P 1'
#
loop_
_entity.id
_entity.type
_entity.pdbx_description
1 polymer ?
#
loop_
_entity_poly.entity_id
_entity_poly.type
_entity_poly.pdbx_seq_one_letter_code
_entity_poly.pdbx_strand_id
1 'polypeptide(L)' 'MEELSDAERLDRFALKYAHDGCQVKEVRRVPHDNLSGYAWSVLFTESS' A
#
# COMPACT_ATOMS: atom_id res chain seq x y z
N MET A 1 14.92 8.50 -8.10
CA MET A 1 14.13 7.60 -7.22
C MET A 1 13.10 6.98 -8.14
N GLU A 2 13.38 5.77 -8.63
CA GLU A 2 12.59 5.11 -9.67
C GLU A 2 11.12 5.06 -9.25
N GLU A 3 10.24 5.52 -10.13
CA GLU A 3 8.80 5.46 -9.92
C GLU A 3 8.38 3.99 -10.05
N LEU A 4 8.39 3.27 -8.93
CA LEU A 4 7.82 1.93 -8.83
C LEU A 4 6.42 1.95 -9.43
N SER A 5 6.11 1.05 -10.36
CA SER A 5 4.75 0.90 -10.89
C SER A 5 3.78 0.47 -9.78
N ASP A 6 2.50 0.73 -9.96
CA ASP A 6 1.47 0.38 -8.96
C ASP A 6 1.47 -1.11 -8.60
N ALA A 7 1.79 -1.99 -9.55
CA ALA A 7 1.97 -3.42 -9.30
C ALA A 7 3.15 -3.74 -8.37
N GLU A 8 4.31 -3.08 -8.56
CA GLU A 8 5.50 -3.27 -7.72
C GLU A 8 5.27 -2.73 -6.30
N ARG A 9 4.56 -1.61 -6.20
CA ARG A 9 4.14 -1.07 -4.90
C ARG A 9 3.20 -2.04 -4.21
N LEU A 10 2.20 -2.54 -4.92
CA LEU A 10 1.24 -3.49 -4.37
C LEU A 10 1.94 -4.76 -3.87
N ASP A 11 2.85 -5.34 -4.66
CA ASP A 11 3.62 -6.52 -4.28
C ASP A 11 4.48 -6.26 -3.03
N ARG A 12 5.17 -5.11 -2.97
CA ARG A 12 6.00 -4.74 -1.82
C ARG A 12 5.20 -4.54 -0.54
N PHE A 13 4.00 -3.95 -0.64
CA PHE A 13 3.10 -3.83 0.49
C PHE A 13 2.46 -5.17 0.84
N ALA A 14 2.07 -5.99 -0.14
CA ALA A 14 1.54 -7.33 0.08
C ALA A 14 2.54 -8.19 0.85
N LEU A 15 3.82 -8.21 0.47
CA LEU A 15 4.87 -8.92 1.19
C LEU A 15 5.07 -8.41 2.62
N LYS A 16 4.92 -7.10 2.85
CA LYS A 16 5.02 -6.51 4.18
C LYS A 16 3.86 -6.92 5.11
N TYR A 17 2.66 -7.07 4.58
CA TYR A 17 1.46 -7.39 5.37
C TYR A 17 1.04 -8.87 5.28
N ALA A 18 1.73 -9.69 4.47
CA ALA A 18 1.45 -11.12 4.31
C ALA A 18 1.53 -11.91 5.62
N HIS A 19 2.33 -11.45 6.59
CA HIS A 19 2.46 -12.11 7.90
C HIS A 19 1.20 -11.98 8.79
N ASP A 20 0.32 -11.01 8.50
CA ASP A 20 -0.84 -10.68 9.33
C ASP A 20 -2.10 -11.43 8.90
N GLY A 21 -1.99 -12.29 7.87
CA GLY A 21 -3.14 -12.91 7.22
C GLY A 21 -3.99 -11.95 6.39
N CYS A 22 -3.61 -10.67 6.31
CA CYS A 22 -4.28 -9.65 5.51
C CYS A 22 -3.78 -9.69 4.06
N GLN A 23 -4.69 -9.77 3.09
CA GLN A 23 -4.34 -9.60 1.68
C GLN A 23 -4.47 -8.13 1.27
N VAL A 24 -3.40 -7.54 0.74
CA VAL A 24 -3.41 -6.17 0.21
C VAL A 24 -4.11 -6.17 -1.14
N LYS A 25 -5.21 -5.42 -1.24
CA LYS A 25 -6.04 -5.29 -2.46
C LYS A 25 -5.68 -4.07 -3.29
N GLU A 26 -5.37 -2.96 -2.63
CA GLU A 26 -5.10 -1.69 -3.29
C GLU A 26 -4.08 -0.89 -2.48
N VAL A 27 -3.16 -0.25 -3.18
CA VAL A 27 -2.19 0.68 -2.61
C VAL A 27 -2.23 1.95 -3.43
N ARG A 28 -2.63 3.06 -2.82
CA ARG A 28 -2.72 4.36 -3.51
C ARG A 28 -2.01 5.45 -2.73
N ARG A 29 -1.44 6.40 -3.47
CA ARG A 29 -0.88 7.62 -2.90
C ARG A 29 -2.01 8.59 -2.62
N VAL A 30 -2.13 9.02 -1.37
CA VAL A 30 -3.05 10.09 -0.97
C VAL A 30 -2.24 11.31 -0.53
N PRO A 31 -2.68 12.53 -0.85
CA PRO A 31 -2.07 13.73 -0.29
C PRO A 31 -2.22 13.69 1.24
N HIS A 32 -1.14 13.97 1.96
CA HIS A 32 -1.20 14.00 3.41
C HIS A 32 -1.53 15.43 3.85
N ASP A 33 -2.72 15.64 4.42
CA ASP A 33 -3.25 16.98 4.74
C ASP A 33 -2.35 17.76 5.72
N ASN A 34 -1.62 17.05 6.58
CA ASN A 34 -0.87 17.65 7.70
C ASN A 34 0.67 17.62 7.55
N LEU A 35 1.19 17.07 6.45
CA LEU A 35 2.63 17.01 6.15
C LEU A 35 2.80 17.32 4.67
N SER A 36 3.71 18.21 4.31
CA SER A 36 4.07 18.45 2.90
C SER A 36 4.65 17.17 2.29
N GLY A 37 3.78 16.31 1.76
CA GLY A 37 4.12 14.98 1.29
C GLY A 37 2.90 14.14 0.91
N TYR A 38 3.18 12.88 0.61
CA TYR A 38 2.17 11.88 0.27
C TYR A 38 2.18 10.76 1.31
N ALA A 39 1.01 10.23 1.63
CA ALA A 39 0.86 9.01 2.40
C ALA A 39 0.39 7.86 1.53
N TRP A 40 0.60 6.64 2.01
CA TRP A 40 0.14 5.43 1.34
C TRP A 40 -1.12 4.93 2.03
N SER A 41 -2.24 4.94 1.30
CA SER A 41 -3.48 4.31 1.72
C SER A 41 -3.47 2.87 1.20
N VAL A 42 -3.50 1.91 2.12
CA VAL A 42 -3.50 0.47 1.82
C VAL A 42 -4.87 -0.08 2.17
N LEU A 43 -5.54 -0.70 1.20
CA LEU A 43 -6.80 -1.40 1.40
C LEU A 43 -6.51 -2.89 1.55
N PHE A 44 -7.01 -3.48 2.63
CA PHE A 44 -6.88 -4.90 2.92
C PHE A 44 -8.21 -5.62 2.64
N THR A 45 -8.14 -6.90 2.26
CA THR A 45 -9.27 -7.82 2.34
C THR A 45 -9.05 -8.73 3.53
N GLU A 46 -10.01 -8.80 4.44
CA GLU A 46 -10.06 -9.89 5.42
C GLU A 46 -10.39 -11.17 4.67
N SER A 47 -9.48 -12.14 4.72
CA SER A 47 -9.76 -13.51 4.32
C SER A 47 -10.54 -14.16 5.46
N SER A 48 -11.86 -14.17 5.33
CA SER A 48 -12.79 -14.79 6.28
C SER A 48 -12.62 -16.30 6.39
#